data_AF-A0A834AY86-F1
#
_entry.id   AF-A0A834AY86-F1
#
_cell.length_a   1.000
_cell.length_b   1.000
_cell.length_c   1.000
_cell.angle_alpha   90.00
_cell.angle_beta   90.00
_cell.angle_gamma   90.00
#
_symmetry.space_group_name_H-M   'P 1'
#
loop_
_entity.id
_entity.type
_entity.pdbx_description
1 polymer ?
#
loop_
_entity_poly.entity_id
_entity_poly.type
_entity_poly.pdbx_seq_one_letter_code
_entity_poly.pdbx_strand_id
1 'polypeptide(L)'
;MAAAAAVVTLSGLEDGVSRSRGEGAGEVVVERGPGAAYHMFVVMEDLVEKLKLLRYEEELLRKNNLKPPSRHYFALPTNPGEQFYMFCTLAAWLINKAGRPFEQPQEYDDPNATISNILSELRSFGRTADFPPSKLKSGCGEHVCYVLDCLADEALKYIGFTWKRPTYPVEELEEETIPEDDAELMLNKVDEEFVEEETDNEENFIDLNVLKAQTYRLDMNESAKQEDILESTTDAAEWSLEVERVLPQLKVTIRTDNKDWRIHVDQMHQHKSGIESALKETKVCELLQMNQCTFTHLWNTC
;
A
#
# COMPACT_ATOMS: atom_id res chain seq x y z
N MET A 1 31.30 -16.25 56.74
CA MET A 1 31.80 -16.77 55.45
C MET A 1 31.65 -15.65 54.44
N ALA A 2 32.53 -14.64 54.43
CA ALA A 2 33.89 -14.58 53.88
C ALA A 2 33.94 -14.52 52.34
N ALA A 3 34.74 -13.54 51.85
CA ALA A 3 35.27 -13.33 50.48
C ALA A 3 34.35 -12.60 49.47
N ALA A 4 34.80 -11.65 48.64
CA ALA A 4 36.13 -11.11 48.39
C ALA A 4 36.02 -9.68 47.81
N ALA A 5 36.91 -8.79 48.23
CA ALA A 5 37.20 -7.52 47.59
C ALA A 5 38.34 -7.72 46.57
N ALA A 6 38.19 -7.17 45.38
CA ALA A 6 39.27 -7.02 44.41
C ALA A 6 39.46 -5.53 44.11
N VAL A 7 40.58 -5.00 44.61
CA VAL A 7 41.16 -3.72 44.21
C VAL A 7 42.16 -4.02 43.11
N VAL A 8 42.04 -3.39 41.95
CA VAL A 8 43.17 -3.11 41.06
C VAL A 8 43.02 -1.67 40.56
N THR A 9 44.03 -0.89 40.92
CA THR A 9 44.32 0.50 40.57
C THR A 9 44.73 0.66 39.11
N LEU A 10 44.37 1.78 38.48
CA LEU A 10 45.26 2.40 37.49
C LEU A 10 45.13 3.94 37.52
N SER A 11 46.26 4.56 37.87
CA SER A 11 46.81 5.88 37.52
C SER A 11 45.93 6.77 36.61
N GLY A 12 45.66 8.03 36.91
CA GLY A 12 46.65 9.04 37.30
C GLY A 12 47.24 9.71 36.05
N LEU A 13 46.49 10.61 35.42
CA LEU A 13 47.05 11.71 34.63
C LEU A 13 46.09 12.90 34.72
N GLU A 14 46.46 13.83 35.59
CA GLU A 14 45.89 15.17 35.67
C GLU A 14 46.59 16.02 34.61
N ASP A 15 45.83 16.67 33.74
CA ASP A 15 46.24 17.94 33.13
C ASP A 15 45.03 18.87 33.15
N GLY A 16 45.15 19.90 33.99
CA GLY A 16 44.20 21.00 34.09
C GLY A 16 44.41 22.06 33.01
N VAL A 17 43.62 23.14 33.13
CA VAL A 17 43.54 24.37 32.30
C VAL A 17 42.51 24.23 31.15
N SER A 18 41.40 24.96 31.07
CA SER A 18 40.84 26.08 31.82
C SER A 18 39.34 26.19 31.59
N ARG A 19 38.60 26.55 32.64
CA ARG A 19 37.19 26.96 32.59
C ARG A 19 37.04 28.26 31.78
N SER A 20 36.25 28.24 30.71
CA SER A 20 35.49 29.41 30.26
C SER A 20 34.00 29.09 30.36
N ARG A 21 33.35 29.88 31.22
CA ARG A 21 31.94 29.86 31.57
C ARG A 21 31.14 30.46 30.41
N GLY A 22 30.29 29.64 29.79
CA GLY A 22 29.24 30.08 28.88
C GLY A 22 27.96 29.36 29.27
N GLU A 23 27.09 30.05 30.01
CA GLU A 23 25.72 29.64 30.28
C GLU A 23 24.95 29.58 28.94
N GLY A 24 24.75 28.36 28.42
CA GLY A 24 23.83 28.08 27.33
C GLY A 24 22.77 27.13 27.88
N ALA A 25 21.53 27.61 27.97
CA ALA A 25 20.38 26.81 28.35
C ALA A 25 20.37 25.53 27.51
N GLY A 26 20.52 24.38 28.18
CA GLY A 26 20.38 23.08 27.56
C GLY A 26 18.96 22.93 27.04
N GLU A 27 18.78 23.16 25.75
CA GLU A 27 17.68 22.59 25.00
C GLU A 27 17.76 21.08 25.26
N VAL A 28 16.76 20.54 25.97
CA VAL A 28 16.63 19.11 26.17
C VAL A 28 16.34 18.54 24.79
N VAL A 29 17.39 18.22 24.06
CA VAL A 29 17.31 17.40 22.85
C VAL A 29 16.91 16.04 23.37
N VAL A 30 15.60 15.82 23.47
CA VAL A 30 15.04 14.48 23.55
C VAL A 30 15.66 13.75 22.38
N GLU A 31 16.49 12.74 22.68
CA GLU A 31 17.22 11.97 21.70
C GLU A 31 16.17 11.26 20.82
N ARG A 32 15.75 11.97 19.76
CA ARG A 32 14.68 11.56 18.87
C ARG A 32 15.23 10.32 18.18
N GLY A 33 14.56 9.18 18.33
CA GLY A 33 14.99 7.93 17.70
C GLY A 33 15.24 8.12 16.20
N PRO A 34 16.03 7.26 15.55
CA PRO A 34 16.49 7.46 14.17
C PRO A 34 15.36 7.66 13.15
N GLY A 35 14.15 7.13 13.41
CA GLY A 35 12.97 7.32 12.57
C GLY A 35 12.32 8.70 12.69
N ALA A 36 12.67 9.50 13.69
CA ALA A 36 11.94 10.71 14.01
C ALA A 36 12.27 11.89 13.08
N ALA A 37 13.45 11.86 12.43
CA ALA A 37 13.75 12.74 11.31
C ALA A 37 12.79 12.54 10.12
N TYR A 38 12.19 11.36 10.01
CA TYR A 38 11.28 11.01 8.92
C TYR A 38 9.80 11.23 9.26
N HIS A 39 9.47 11.54 10.51
CA HIS A 39 8.09 11.75 10.97
C HIS A 39 7.38 12.82 10.14
N MET A 40 8.08 13.89 9.75
CA MET A 40 7.52 14.97 8.93
C MET A 40 6.97 14.46 7.58
N PHE A 41 7.60 13.45 6.98
CA PHE A 41 7.13 12.86 5.72
C PHE A 41 5.85 12.05 5.92
N VAL A 42 5.75 11.31 7.04
CA VAL A 42 4.53 10.57 7.40
C VAL A 42 3.36 11.52 7.59
N VAL A 43 3.57 12.62 8.31
CA VAL A 43 2.52 13.65 8.53
C VAL A 43 2.12 14.32 7.22
N MET A 44 3.08 14.60 6.34
CA MET A 44 2.77 15.17 5.03
C MET A 44 1.96 14.19 4.16
N GLU A 45 2.29 12.90 4.18
CA GLU A 45 1.54 11.89 3.44
C GLU A 45 0.10 11.78 3.95
N ASP A 46 -0.09 11.67 5.27
CA ASP A 46 -1.42 11.67 5.90
C ASP A 46 -2.20 12.95 5.59
N LEU A 47 -1.56 14.12 5.66
CA LEU A 47 -2.16 15.40 5.28
C LEU A 47 -2.65 15.37 3.82
N VAL A 48 -1.86 14.87 2.87
CA VAL A 48 -2.28 14.80 1.45
C VAL A 48 -3.50 13.90 1.29
N GLU A 49 -3.59 12.79 2.03
CA GLU A 49 -4.77 11.93 2.02
C GLU A 49 -5.99 12.64 2.60
N LYS A 50 -5.86 13.32 3.74
CA LYS A 50 -6.92 14.13 4.35
C LYS A 50 -7.41 15.21 3.38
N LEU A 51 -6.50 15.91 2.70
CA LEU A 51 -6.85 16.92 1.70
C LEU A 51 -7.65 16.33 0.53
N LYS A 52 -7.26 15.14 0.04
CA LYS A 52 -8.02 14.42 -1.00
C LYS A 52 -9.43 14.06 -0.54
N LEU A 53 -9.59 13.59 0.70
CA LEU A 53 -10.92 13.34 1.29
C LEU A 53 -11.79 14.60 1.32
N LEU A 54 -11.17 15.76 1.54
CA LEU A 54 -11.81 17.08 1.51
C LEU A 54 -12.05 17.63 0.10
N ARG A 55 -11.69 16.91 -0.96
CA ARG A 55 -11.78 17.33 -2.38
C ARG A 55 -11.09 18.67 -2.66
N TYR A 56 -9.92 18.89 -2.07
CA TYR A 56 -9.17 20.14 -2.23
C TYR A 56 -8.80 20.46 -3.69
N GLU A 57 -8.66 19.45 -4.56
CA GLU A 57 -8.32 19.65 -5.98
C GLU A 57 -9.42 20.38 -6.75
N GLU A 58 -10.68 20.05 -6.48
CA GLU A 58 -11.82 20.66 -7.16
C GLU A 58 -12.18 22.01 -6.54
N GLU A 59 -12.08 22.11 -5.21
CA GLU A 59 -12.63 23.23 -4.48
C GLU A 59 -11.64 24.36 -4.22
N LEU A 60 -10.34 24.06 -4.15
CA LEU A 60 -9.26 25.01 -3.89
C LEU A 60 -8.33 25.16 -5.10
N LEU A 61 -7.76 24.08 -5.61
CA LEU A 61 -6.76 24.16 -6.68
C LEU A 61 -7.35 24.72 -7.97
N ARG A 62 -8.55 24.28 -8.36
CA ARG A 62 -9.24 24.78 -9.57
C ARG A 62 -9.64 26.25 -9.47
N LYS A 63 -9.96 26.74 -8.27
CA LYS A 63 -10.32 28.16 -8.07
C LYS A 63 -9.11 29.08 -8.11
N ASN A 64 -7.98 28.59 -7.60
CA ASN A 64 -6.77 29.40 -7.45
C ASN A 64 -5.73 29.12 -8.55
N ASN A 65 -6.05 28.27 -9.54
CA ASN A 65 -5.13 27.82 -10.60
C ASN A 65 -3.81 27.24 -10.07
N LEU A 66 -3.87 26.55 -8.92
CA LEU A 66 -2.70 26.01 -8.24
C LEU A 66 -2.42 24.56 -8.68
N LYS A 67 -1.15 24.18 -8.72
CA LYS A 67 -0.76 22.79 -9.00
C LYS A 67 -0.94 21.92 -7.75
N PRO A 68 -1.37 20.66 -7.90
CA PRO A 68 -1.43 19.73 -6.78
C PRO A 68 -0.04 19.60 -6.10
N PRO A 69 0.06 19.80 -4.78
CA PRO A 69 1.31 19.62 -4.06
C PRO A 69 1.76 18.15 -4.13
N SER A 70 3.04 17.94 -4.40
CA SER A 70 3.65 16.61 -4.30
C SER A 70 3.60 16.08 -2.86
N ARG A 71 3.73 14.76 -2.68
CA ARG A 71 3.74 14.07 -1.37
C ARG A 71 4.77 14.62 -0.37
N HIS A 72 5.76 15.36 -0.85
CA HIS A 72 6.84 15.92 -0.03
C HIS A 72 6.87 17.45 -0.05
N TYR A 73 5.81 18.10 -0.56
CA TYR A 73 5.82 19.53 -0.90
C TYR A 73 6.12 20.46 0.28
N PHE A 74 5.54 20.22 1.46
CA PHE A 74 5.85 21.01 2.66
C PHE A 74 6.99 20.42 3.51
N ALA A 75 7.37 19.16 3.25
CA ALA A 75 8.44 18.49 3.97
C ALA A 75 9.84 18.89 3.47
N LEU A 76 9.99 19.15 2.17
CA LEU A 76 11.25 19.59 1.58
C LEU A 76 11.20 21.08 1.22
N PRO A 77 12.27 21.84 1.45
CA PRO A 77 12.36 23.22 0.98
C PRO A 77 12.40 23.21 -0.56
N THR A 78 11.49 23.97 -1.18
CA THR A 78 11.52 24.21 -2.62
C THR A 78 11.66 25.71 -2.85
N ASN A 79 10.55 26.41 -3.07
CA ASN A 79 10.51 27.85 -3.14
C ASN A 79 9.80 28.39 -1.88
N PRO A 80 10.50 29.02 -0.93
CA PRO A 80 9.92 29.50 0.32
C PRO A 80 8.73 30.47 0.13
N GLY A 81 8.79 31.33 -0.89
CA GLY A 81 7.70 32.29 -1.16
C GLY A 81 6.43 31.59 -1.65
N GLU A 82 6.58 30.67 -2.59
CA GLU A 82 5.46 29.86 -3.12
C GLU A 82 4.91 28.93 -2.03
N GLN A 83 5.78 28.25 -1.29
CA GLN A 83 5.38 27.36 -0.20
C GLN A 83 4.65 28.13 0.91
N PHE A 84 5.09 29.35 1.24
CA PHE A 84 4.40 30.19 2.22
C PHE A 84 3.02 30.62 1.72
N TYR A 85 2.92 31.06 0.45
CA TYR A 85 1.63 31.40 -0.16
C TYR A 85 0.66 30.21 -0.18
N MET A 86 1.16 29.03 -0.58
CA MET A 86 0.40 27.78 -0.56
C MET A 86 -0.05 27.40 0.85
N PHE A 87 0.82 27.52 1.85
CA PHE A 87 0.49 27.29 3.25
C PHE A 87 -0.64 28.21 3.71
N CYS A 88 -0.52 29.52 3.51
CA CYS A 88 -1.54 30.50 3.90
C CYS A 88 -2.88 30.24 3.22
N THR A 89 -2.85 29.96 1.92
CA THR A 89 -4.04 29.65 1.11
C THR A 89 -4.73 28.37 1.60
N LEU A 90 -3.95 27.32 1.87
CA LEU A 90 -4.47 26.05 2.34
C LEU A 90 -5.02 26.15 3.77
N ALA A 91 -4.30 26.82 4.67
CA ALA A 91 -4.75 27.05 6.05
C ALA A 91 -6.06 27.85 6.08
N ALA A 92 -6.14 28.94 5.31
CA ALA A 92 -7.36 29.73 5.19
C ALA A 92 -8.55 28.90 4.73
N TRP A 93 -8.35 28.05 3.71
CA TRP A 93 -9.40 27.17 3.22
C TRP A 93 -9.82 26.11 4.23
N LEU A 94 -8.88 25.49 4.93
CA LEU A 94 -9.19 24.50 5.98
C LEU A 94 -9.98 25.12 7.14
N ILE A 95 -9.62 26.33 7.56
CA ILE A 95 -10.36 27.06 8.61
C ILE A 95 -11.80 27.35 8.17
N ASN A 96 -11.99 27.83 6.93
CA ASN A 96 -13.32 28.03 6.35
C ASN A 96 -14.11 26.72 6.24
N LYS A 97 -13.44 25.62 5.88
CA LYS A 97 -14.04 24.28 5.82
C LYS A 97 -14.44 23.74 7.18
N ALA A 98 -13.74 24.13 8.25
CA ALA A 98 -14.09 23.83 9.63
C ALA A 98 -15.23 24.73 10.18
N GLY A 99 -15.85 25.57 9.34
CA GLY A 99 -17.02 26.38 9.70
C GLY A 99 -16.70 27.73 10.36
N ARG A 100 -15.45 28.19 10.33
CA ARG A 100 -15.06 29.52 10.83
C ARG A 100 -14.75 30.47 9.67
N PRO A 101 -15.32 31.69 9.66
CA PRO A 101 -15.01 32.65 8.60
C PRO A 101 -13.55 33.10 8.73
N PHE A 102 -12.76 32.86 7.68
CA PHE A 102 -11.37 33.29 7.63
C PHE A 102 -11.07 33.89 6.25
N GLU A 103 -10.64 35.14 6.21
CA GLU A 103 -10.30 35.80 4.94
C GLU A 103 -8.99 35.24 4.39
N GLN A 104 -8.93 35.03 3.08
CA GLN A 104 -7.72 34.57 2.44
C GLN A 104 -6.66 35.69 2.50
N PRO A 105 -5.49 35.43 3.13
CA PRO A 105 -4.43 36.43 3.22
C PRO A 105 -3.93 36.83 1.84
N GLN A 106 -3.69 38.12 1.64
CA GLN A 106 -3.14 38.68 0.41
C GLN A 106 -1.60 38.62 0.42
N GLU A 107 -0.98 38.67 -0.76
CA GLU A 107 0.48 38.60 -0.91
C GLU A 107 1.23 39.77 -0.22
N TYR A 108 0.55 40.90 0.00
CA TYR A 108 1.09 42.10 0.63
C TYR A 108 0.86 42.17 2.15
N ASP A 109 0.12 41.20 2.71
CA ASP A 109 -0.13 41.17 4.16
C ASP A 109 1.14 40.83 4.93
N ASP A 110 1.26 41.35 6.15
CA ASP A 110 2.41 41.03 7.00
C ASP A 110 2.43 39.51 7.30
N PRO A 111 3.52 38.79 6.95
CA PRO A 111 3.56 37.34 7.07
C PRO A 111 3.45 36.89 8.53
N ASN A 112 3.99 37.64 9.50
CA ASN A 112 3.83 37.29 10.91
C ASN A 112 2.40 37.48 11.38
N ALA A 113 1.73 38.55 10.94
CA ALA A 113 0.35 38.83 11.31
C ALA A 113 -0.57 37.72 10.80
N THR A 114 -0.42 37.34 9.53
CA THR A 114 -1.15 36.23 8.91
C THR A 114 -0.94 34.92 9.66
N ILE A 115 0.30 34.56 9.95
CA ILE A 115 0.62 33.35 10.72
C ILE A 115 0.01 33.42 12.12
N SER A 116 0.06 34.58 12.79
CA SER A 116 -0.51 34.76 14.13
C SER A 116 -2.02 34.57 14.13
N ASN A 117 -2.71 35.03 13.09
CA ASN A 117 -4.15 34.83 12.91
C ASN A 117 -4.49 33.34 12.70
N ILE A 118 -3.72 32.63 11.87
CA ILE A 118 -3.86 31.17 11.67
C ILE A 118 -3.66 30.42 13.00
N LEU A 119 -2.62 30.79 13.77
CA LEU A 119 -2.33 30.17 15.06
C LEU A 119 -3.38 30.53 16.14
N SER A 120 -4.02 31.70 16.07
CA SER A 120 -5.16 31.98 16.96
C SER A 120 -6.37 31.10 16.64
N GLU A 121 -6.65 30.82 15.37
CA GLU A 121 -7.72 29.91 15.00
C GLU A 121 -7.40 28.46 15.38
N LEU A 122 -6.15 28.03 15.20
CA LEU A 122 -5.73 26.71 15.66
C LEU A 122 -5.96 26.51 17.17
N ARG A 123 -5.66 27.55 17.98
CA ARG A 123 -5.95 27.55 19.42
C ARG A 123 -7.45 27.58 19.73
N SER A 124 -8.26 28.22 18.89
CA SER A 124 -9.72 28.25 19.03
C SER A 124 -10.36 26.88 18.84
N PHE A 125 -9.70 25.98 18.11
CA PHE A 125 -10.06 24.55 18.01
C PHE A 125 -9.53 23.69 19.17
N GLY A 126 -8.82 24.27 20.14
CA GLY A 126 -8.27 23.54 21.29
C GLY A 126 -6.95 22.81 21.02
N ARG A 127 -6.24 23.13 19.93
CA ARG A 127 -4.91 22.59 19.62
C ARG A 127 -3.82 23.56 20.11
N THR A 128 -2.72 23.00 20.63
CA THR A 128 -1.60 23.79 21.16
C THR A 128 -0.48 23.93 20.14
N ALA A 129 -0.11 25.16 19.78
CA ALA A 129 1.08 25.44 18.97
C ALA A 129 2.04 26.32 19.78
N ASP A 130 3.04 25.68 20.40
CA ASP A 130 4.04 26.34 21.25
C ASP A 130 5.33 26.65 20.47
N PHE A 131 5.20 27.52 19.46
CA PHE A 131 6.34 27.99 18.68
C PHE A 131 6.05 29.37 18.09
N PRO A 132 7.09 30.19 17.84
CA PRO A 132 6.91 31.53 17.31
C PRO A 132 6.51 31.52 15.82
N PRO A 133 5.77 32.54 15.34
CA PRO A 133 5.39 32.69 13.92
C PRO A 133 6.57 32.64 12.94
N SER A 134 7.78 33.03 13.39
CA SER A 134 8.99 33.00 12.59
C SER A 134 9.34 31.60 12.07
N LYS A 135 8.91 30.52 12.74
CA LYS A 135 9.17 29.12 12.34
C LYS A 135 8.31 28.65 11.15
N LEU A 136 7.23 29.36 10.82
CA LEU A 136 6.34 29.03 9.71
C LEU A 136 6.63 29.86 8.45
N LYS A 137 7.46 30.89 8.54
CA LYS A 137 7.79 31.79 7.41
C LYS A 137 8.49 31.11 6.24
N SER A 138 9.22 30.04 6.50
CA SER A 138 9.86 29.24 5.45
C SER A 138 8.85 28.59 4.51
N GLY A 139 7.59 28.46 4.93
CA GLY A 139 6.56 27.73 4.19
C GLY A 139 6.79 26.22 4.16
N CYS A 140 7.88 25.71 4.72
CA CYS A 140 8.23 24.30 4.79
C CYS A 140 8.75 23.92 6.18
N GLY A 141 8.57 22.65 6.56
CA GLY A 141 9.08 22.06 7.79
C GLY A 141 8.01 21.45 8.69
N GLU A 142 8.46 20.81 9.77
CA GLU A 142 7.61 20.04 10.68
C GLU A 142 6.44 20.87 11.25
N HIS A 143 6.69 22.10 11.64
CA HIS A 143 5.68 23.00 12.18
C HIS A 143 4.57 23.33 11.16
N VAL A 144 4.93 23.49 9.89
CA VAL A 144 3.98 23.78 8.81
C VAL A 144 3.07 22.58 8.59
N CYS A 145 3.66 21.38 8.49
CA CYS A 145 2.90 20.13 8.35
C CYS A 145 1.96 19.92 9.55
N TYR A 146 2.45 20.13 10.79
CA TYR A 146 1.65 19.98 12.00
C TYR A 146 0.41 20.89 12.02
N VAL A 147 0.57 22.18 11.67
CA VAL A 147 -0.55 23.13 11.65
C VAL A 147 -1.59 22.72 10.62
N LEU A 148 -1.16 22.39 9.40
CA LEU A 148 -2.06 21.97 8.33
C LEU A 148 -2.78 20.67 8.66
N ASP A 149 -2.07 19.70 9.25
CA ASP A 149 -2.63 18.42 9.69
C ASP A 149 -3.73 18.60 10.74
N CYS A 150 -3.47 19.41 11.76
CA CYS A 150 -4.47 19.73 12.78
C CYS A 150 -5.69 20.43 12.19
N LEU A 151 -5.50 21.39 11.27
CA LEU A 151 -6.62 22.06 10.61
C LEU A 151 -7.42 21.11 9.72
N ALA A 152 -6.76 20.18 9.04
CA ALA A 152 -7.40 19.16 8.21
C ALA A 152 -8.25 18.20 9.05
N ASP A 153 -7.76 17.77 10.22
CA ASP A 153 -8.53 16.99 11.18
C ASP A 153 -9.83 17.70 11.60
N GLU A 154 -9.74 18.98 11.96
CA GLU A 154 -10.93 19.74 12.38
C GLU A 154 -11.91 19.96 11.23
N ALA A 155 -11.42 20.18 10.00
CA ALA A 155 -12.25 20.26 8.81
C ALA A 155 -12.97 18.92 8.53
N LEU A 156 -12.28 17.78 8.66
CA LEU A 156 -12.87 16.45 8.49
C LEU A 156 -13.92 16.14 9.56
N LYS A 157 -13.67 16.52 10.82
CA LYS A 157 -14.63 16.40 11.92
C LYS A 157 -15.89 17.23 11.66
N TYR A 158 -15.74 18.46 11.19
CA TYR A 158 -16.86 19.35 10.88
C TYR A 158 -17.74 18.80 9.74
N ILE A 159 -17.11 18.24 8.69
CA ILE A 159 -17.82 17.60 7.58
C ILE A 159 -18.50 16.28 8.00
N GLY A 160 -18.08 15.70 9.13
CA GLY A 160 -18.61 14.43 9.60
C GLY A 160 -18.22 13.27 8.69
N PHE A 161 -16.99 13.30 8.15
CA PHE A 161 -16.54 12.24 7.25
C PHE A 161 -16.56 10.88 7.96
N THR A 162 -17.25 9.92 7.35
CA THR A 162 -17.26 8.52 7.78
C THR A 162 -16.67 7.66 6.68
N TRP A 163 -15.77 6.76 7.04
CA TRP A 163 -15.27 5.73 6.13
C TRP A 163 -16.44 4.92 5.59
N LYS A 164 -16.67 5.02 4.28
CA LYS A 164 -17.62 4.15 3.60
C LYS A 164 -17.02 2.75 3.56
N ARG A 165 -17.84 1.72 3.70
CA ARG A 165 -17.38 0.33 3.48
C ARG A 165 -16.78 0.25 2.08
N PRO A 166 -15.60 -0.37 1.92
CA PRO A 166 -15.05 -0.61 0.59
C PRO A 166 -16.11 -1.31 -0.26
N THR A 167 -16.56 -0.64 -1.32
CA THR A 167 -17.34 -1.31 -2.35
C THR A 167 -16.33 -2.10 -3.15
N TYR A 168 -16.19 -3.40 -2.84
CA TYR A 168 -15.47 -4.29 -3.74
C TYR A 168 -16.21 -4.19 -5.07
N PRO A 169 -15.55 -3.75 -6.16
CA PRO A 169 -16.15 -3.94 -7.47
C PRO A 169 -16.50 -5.41 -7.51
N VAL A 170 -17.78 -5.73 -7.75
CA VAL A 170 -18.13 -7.11 -8.05
C VAL A 170 -17.18 -7.45 -9.18
N GLU A 171 -16.24 -8.37 -8.94
CA GLU A 171 -15.61 -9.08 -10.03
C GLU A 171 -16.83 -9.58 -10.79
N GLU A 172 -17.16 -8.90 -11.89
CA GLU A 172 -17.79 -9.56 -13.00
C GLU A 172 -16.82 -10.72 -13.17
N LEU A 173 -17.21 -11.89 -12.63
CA LEU A 173 -16.87 -13.14 -13.25
C LEU A 173 -17.19 -12.81 -14.69
N GLU A 174 -16.17 -12.41 -15.45
CA GLU A 174 -16.16 -12.59 -16.88
C GLU A 174 -16.66 -14.03 -16.94
N GLU A 175 -17.92 -14.20 -17.35
CA GLU A 175 -18.38 -15.50 -17.76
C GLU A 175 -17.29 -15.85 -18.75
N GLU A 176 -16.40 -16.74 -18.30
CA GLU A 176 -15.46 -17.42 -19.14
C GLU A 176 -16.42 -18.17 -20.04
N THR A 177 -16.90 -17.47 -21.08
CA THR A 177 -17.39 -18.05 -22.29
C THR A 177 -16.14 -18.74 -22.77
N ILE A 178 -15.90 -19.94 -22.23
CA ILE A 178 -15.13 -20.97 -22.88
C ILE A 178 -15.74 -20.96 -24.27
N PRO A 179 -15.06 -20.42 -25.30
CA PRO A 179 -15.56 -20.59 -26.64
C PRO A 179 -15.51 -22.11 -26.84
N GLU A 180 -16.67 -22.76 -26.70
CA GLU A 180 -16.84 -24.13 -27.11
C GLU A 180 -16.48 -24.14 -28.59
N ASP A 181 -15.33 -24.77 -28.87
CA ASP A 181 -15.04 -25.41 -30.14
C ASP A 181 -14.86 -24.45 -31.34
N ASP A 182 -13.68 -23.82 -31.44
CA ASP A 182 -13.10 -23.44 -32.74
C ASP A 182 -11.56 -23.36 -32.69
N ALA A 183 -10.92 -24.42 -32.16
CA ALA A 183 -9.46 -24.57 -32.16
C ALA A 183 -8.91 -25.14 -33.48
N GLU A 184 -9.68 -25.08 -34.57
CA GLU A 184 -9.22 -25.41 -35.91
C GLU A 184 -9.54 -24.27 -36.87
N LEU A 185 -8.79 -23.17 -36.83
CA LEU A 185 -8.57 -22.30 -38.00
C LEU A 185 -7.50 -21.24 -37.67
N MET A 186 -6.49 -21.14 -38.56
CA MET A 186 -5.48 -20.05 -38.70
C MET A 186 -4.07 -20.27 -38.12
N LEU A 187 -3.49 -21.46 -38.33
CA LEU A 187 -2.02 -21.66 -38.29
C LEU A 187 -1.32 -21.25 -39.61
N ASN A 188 -2.06 -20.75 -40.61
CA ASN A 188 -1.51 -20.40 -41.93
C ASN A 188 -1.11 -18.91 -42.10
N LYS A 189 -1.09 -18.10 -41.04
CA LYS A 189 -0.72 -16.66 -41.12
C LYS A 189 0.32 -16.18 -40.11
N VAL A 190 0.90 -17.08 -39.32
CA VAL A 190 1.99 -16.74 -38.37
C VAL A 190 3.39 -16.93 -38.99
N ASP A 191 3.48 -17.50 -40.20
CA ASP A 191 4.75 -17.82 -40.85
C ASP A 191 5.42 -16.65 -41.62
N GLU A 192 4.87 -15.44 -41.56
CA GLU A 192 5.34 -14.29 -42.35
C GLU A 192 5.82 -13.09 -41.52
N GLU A 193 5.88 -13.20 -40.19
CA GLU A 193 6.41 -12.15 -39.30
C GLU A 193 7.29 -12.72 -38.19
N PHE A 194 8.30 -13.50 -38.57
CA PHE A 194 9.46 -13.75 -37.71
C PHE A 194 10.60 -12.83 -38.19
N VAL A 195 10.68 -11.64 -37.61
CA VAL A 195 11.84 -10.77 -37.78
C VAL A 195 13.00 -11.41 -37.02
N GLU A 196 13.99 -11.86 -37.76
CA GLU A 196 15.28 -12.33 -37.28
C GLU A 196 15.95 -11.26 -36.38
N GLU A 197 16.08 -11.52 -35.09
CA GLU A 197 17.20 -10.97 -34.32
C GLU A 197 18.34 -12.00 -34.35
N GLU A 198 19.45 -11.57 -34.95
CA GLU A 198 20.66 -12.35 -35.20
C GLU A 198 21.18 -13.08 -33.96
N THR A 199 21.21 -14.41 -34.03
CA THR A 199 22.18 -15.19 -33.26
C THR A 199 23.18 -15.81 -34.23
N ASP A 200 24.36 -15.21 -34.27
CA ASP A 200 25.60 -15.68 -34.88
C ASP A 200 25.88 -17.13 -34.49
N ASN A 201 25.69 -18.05 -35.45
CA ASN A 201 26.33 -19.36 -35.46
C ASN A 201 26.34 -19.90 -36.89
N GLU A 202 27.43 -19.62 -37.58
CA GLU A 202 27.82 -20.28 -38.83
C GLU A 202 27.96 -21.80 -38.62
N GLU A 203 27.76 -22.56 -39.71
CA GLU A 203 28.03 -24.01 -39.87
C GLU A 203 26.84 -24.99 -39.72
N ASN A 204 25.83 -24.86 -40.61
CA ASN A 204 25.35 -25.97 -41.46
C ASN A 204 24.18 -25.51 -42.36
N PHE A 205 24.49 -24.94 -43.53
CA PHE A 205 23.47 -24.61 -44.54
C PHE A 205 23.18 -25.84 -45.41
N ILE A 206 22.10 -26.55 -45.12
CA ILE A 206 21.46 -27.47 -46.07
C ILE A 206 20.53 -26.61 -46.94
N ASP A 207 20.80 -26.54 -48.24
CA ASP A 207 20.04 -25.71 -49.18
C ASP A 207 18.58 -26.19 -49.30
N LEU A 208 17.67 -25.41 -48.70
CA LEU A 208 16.23 -25.63 -48.66
C LEU A 208 15.60 -25.67 -50.07
N ASN A 209 16.27 -25.10 -51.08
CA ASN A 209 15.80 -25.15 -52.46
C ASN A 209 15.96 -26.54 -53.11
N VAL A 210 16.95 -27.33 -52.66
CA VAL A 210 17.17 -28.70 -53.17
C VAL A 210 16.09 -29.66 -52.65
N LEU A 211 15.67 -29.50 -51.39
CA LEU A 211 14.58 -30.26 -50.78
C LEU A 211 13.21 -29.91 -51.40
N LYS A 212 12.92 -28.62 -51.61
CA LYS A 212 11.68 -28.19 -52.30
C LYS A 212 11.58 -28.77 -53.71
N ALA A 213 12.68 -28.84 -54.46
CA ALA A 213 12.68 -29.42 -55.81
C ALA A 213 12.43 -30.94 -55.83
N GLN A 214 12.76 -31.66 -54.76
CA GLN A 214 12.44 -33.09 -54.62
C GLN A 214 10.96 -33.32 -54.28
N THR A 215 10.37 -32.49 -53.43
CA THR A 215 8.95 -32.61 -53.03
C THR A 215 8.01 -32.38 -54.22
N TYR A 216 8.26 -31.36 -55.05
CA TYR A 216 7.43 -31.10 -56.23
C TYR A 216 7.46 -32.21 -57.30
N ARG A 217 8.49 -33.08 -57.30
CA ARG A 217 8.56 -34.22 -58.23
C ARG A 217 7.78 -35.43 -57.76
N LEU A 218 7.47 -35.54 -56.48
CA LEU A 218 6.71 -36.65 -55.91
C LEU A 218 5.20 -36.39 -55.96
N ASP A 219 4.77 -35.13 -55.81
CA ASP A 219 3.35 -34.75 -55.75
C ASP A 219 2.58 -34.86 -57.08
N MET A 220 3.26 -34.99 -58.23
CA MET A 220 2.60 -35.19 -59.53
C MET A 220 2.22 -36.65 -59.83
N ASN A 221 2.49 -37.59 -58.92
CA ASN A 221 2.24 -39.02 -59.16
C ASN A 221 1.23 -39.68 -58.20
N GLU A 222 0.69 -38.97 -57.20
CA GLU A 222 -0.20 -39.57 -56.18
C GLU A 222 -1.61 -38.96 -56.09
N SER A 223 -1.98 -38.01 -56.94
CA SER A 223 -3.32 -37.39 -56.94
C SER A 223 -4.44 -38.29 -57.53
N ALA A 224 -4.19 -39.57 -57.77
CA ALA A 224 -5.13 -40.45 -58.47
C ALA A 224 -5.85 -41.48 -57.60
N LYS A 225 -5.63 -41.53 -56.28
CA LYS A 225 -6.34 -42.50 -55.41
C LYS A 225 -6.69 -41.91 -54.05
N GLN A 226 -8.00 -41.73 -53.88
CA GLN A 226 -8.75 -42.14 -52.68
C GLN A 226 -8.86 -41.10 -51.56
N GLU A 227 -9.80 -40.16 -51.74
CA GLU A 227 -10.63 -39.71 -50.62
C GLU A 227 -11.60 -40.83 -50.25
N ASP A 228 -11.15 -41.78 -49.43
CA ASP A 228 -12.07 -42.59 -48.63
C ASP A 228 -12.35 -41.83 -47.34
N ILE A 229 -13.63 -41.61 -47.06
CA ILE A 229 -14.11 -41.01 -45.81
C ILE A 229 -13.58 -41.85 -44.65
N LEU A 230 -12.76 -41.23 -43.78
CA LEU A 230 -12.24 -41.84 -42.56
C LEU A 230 -13.39 -42.12 -41.59
N GLU A 231 -13.93 -43.34 -41.58
CA GLU A 231 -14.87 -43.80 -40.57
C GLU A 231 -14.10 -44.30 -39.33
N SER A 232 -14.46 -43.79 -38.15
CA SER A 232 -13.92 -44.26 -36.86
C SER A 232 -14.26 -45.74 -36.67
N THR A 233 -13.27 -46.63 -36.83
CA THR A 233 -13.41 -48.06 -36.52
C THR A 233 -13.36 -48.37 -35.02
N THR A 234 -13.54 -47.37 -34.15
CA THR A 234 -13.35 -47.54 -32.72
C THR A 234 -14.58 -48.14 -32.05
N ASP A 235 -14.46 -49.40 -31.64
CA ASP A 235 -15.49 -50.19 -30.97
C ASP A 235 -15.64 -49.79 -29.49
N ALA A 236 -16.87 -49.68 -29.00
CA ALA A 236 -17.15 -49.25 -27.63
C ALA A 236 -16.63 -50.23 -26.57
N ALA A 237 -16.55 -51.52 -26.90
CA ALA A 237 -15.99 -52.52 -25.99
C ALA A 237 -14.46 -52.45 -25.91
N GLU A 238 -13.77 -52.20 -27.03
CA GLU A 238 -12.33 -51.93 -27.04
C GLU A 238 -11.97 -50.67 -26.24
N TRP A 239 -12.78 -49.61 -26.34
CA TRP A 239 -12.65 -48.42 -25.50
C TRP A 239 -12.80 -48.72 -24.01
N SER A 240 -13.81 -49.51 -23.63
CA SER A 240 -14.04 -49.84 -22.22
C SER A 240 -12.87 -50.65 -21.63
N LEU A 241 -12.33 -51.59 -22.39
CA LEU A 241 -11.16 -52.37 -21.98
C LEU A 241 -9.92 -51.50 -21.87
N GLU A 242 -9.76 -50.54 -22.77
CA GLU A 242 -8.67 -49.58 -22.70
C GLU A 242 -8.82 -48.70 -21.46
N VAL A 243 -10.01 -48.17 -21.17
CA VAL A 243 -10.30 -47.40 -19.94
C VAL A 243 -9.96 -48.19 -18.68
N GLU A 244 -10.36 -49.46 -18.59
CA GLU A 244 -10.01 -50.33 -17.46
C GLU A 244 -8.49 -50.57 -17.35
N ARG A 245 -7.79 -50.63 -18.47
CA ARG A 245 -6.32 -50.77 -18.54
C ARG A 245 -5.58 -49.50 -18.12
N VAL A 246 -6.06 -48.31 -18.51
CA VAL A 246 -5.43 -47.03 -18.16
C VAL A 246 -5.87 -46.46 -16.81
N LEU A 247 -7.01 -46.87 -16.26
CA LEU A 247 -7.51 -46.44 -14.94
C LEU A 247 -6.46 -46.54 -13.80
N PRO A 248 -5.71 -47.65 -13.68
CA PRO A 248 -4.64 -47.76 -12.67
C PRO A 248 -3.45 -46.82 -12.94
N GLN A 249 -3.18 -46.50 -14.21
CA GLN A 249 -2.08 -45.63 -14.63
C GLN A 249 -2.43 -44.15 -14.45
N LEU A 250 -3.72 -43.81 -14.51
CA LEU A 250 -4.27 -42.48 -14.25
C LEU A 250 -4.56 -42.23 -12.77
N LYS A 251 -4.38 -43.23 -11.91
CA LYS A 251 -4.51 -43.08 -10.45
C LYS A 251 -3.31 -42.30 -9.92
N VAL A 252 -3.38 -40.97 -10.06
CA VAL A 252 -2.42 -40.04 -9.48
C VAL A 252 -2.57 -40.10 -7.96
N THR A 253 -1.68 -40.85 -7.31
CA THR A 253 -1.47 -40.71 -5.87
C THR A 253 -0.78 -39.38 -5.63
N ILE A 254 -1.56 -38.33 -5.37
CA ILE A 254 -1.03 -37.03 -4.96
C ILE A 254 -0.25 -37.27 -3.67
N ARG A 255 1.08 -37.20 -3.74
CA ARG A 255 1.90 -37.14 -2.54
C ARG A 255 1.61 -35.81 -1.89
N THR A 256 1.14 -35.83 -0.64
CA THR A 256 0.92 -34.62 0.16
C THR A 256 2.24 -33.84 0.27
N ASP A 257 2.39 -32.82 -0.57
CA ASP A 257 3.49 -31.86 -0.51
C ASP A 257 3.07 -30.70 0.41
N ASN A 258 4.01 -30.10 1.13
CA ASN A 258 3.79 -28.93 1.99
C ASN A 258 3.33 -27.69 1.18
N LYS A 259 3.47 -27.74 -0.15
CA LYS A 259 2.93 -26.76 -1.10
C LYS A 259 1.49 -27.03 -1.55
N ASP A 260 0.85 -28.10 -1.06
CA ASP A 260 -0.55 -28.38 -1.39
C ASP A 260 -1.44 -27.35 -0.68
N TRP A 261 -2.05 -26.47 -1.47
CA TRP A 261 -2.96 -25.43 -1.01
C TRP A 261 -4.12 -26.01 -0.20
N ARG A 262 -4.49 -27.30 -0.40
CA ARG A 262 -5.52 -27.97 0.41
C ARG A 262 -5.14 -28.03 1.88
N ILE A 263 -3.86 -28.29 2.17
CA ILE A 263 -3.35 -28.31 3.55
C ILE A 263 -3.42 -26.90 4.14
N HIS A 264 -3.09 -25.86 3.37
CA HIS A 264 -3.20 -24.46 3.81
C HIS A 264 -4.65 -24.04 4.04
N VAL A 265 -5.58 -24.50 3.20
CA VAL A 265 -7.02 -24.25 3.37
C VAL A 265 -7.55 -24.96 4.61
N ASP A 266 -7.17 -26.21 4.85
CA ASP A 266 -7.53 -26.95 6.06
C ASP A 266 -6.95 -26.28 7.32
N GLN A 267 -5.71 -25.81 7.26
CA GLN A 267 -5.08 -25.02 8.34
C GLN A 267 -5.84 -23.71 8.60
N MET A 268 -6.27 -23.01 7.55
CA MET A 268 -7.07 -21.79 7.69
C MET A 268 -8.43 -22.08 8.37
N HIS A 269 -9.10 -23.18 8.00
CA HIS A 269 -10.34 -23.60 8.67
C HIS A 269 -10.11 -23.94 10.14
N GLN A 270 -8.99 -24.62 10.44
CA GLN A 270 -8.61 -24.95 11.80
C GLN A 270 -8.33 -23.70 12.66
N HIS A 271 -7.59 -22.72 12.11
CA HIS A 271 -7.34 -21.44 12.79
C HIS A 271 -8.63 -20.65 13.00
N LYS A 272 -9.50 -20.57 11.99
CA LYS A 272 -10.81 -19.92 12.09
C LYS A 272 -11.65 -20.54 13.22
N SER A 273 -11.74 -21.88 13.26
CA SER A 273 -12.47 -22.59 14.31
C SER A 273 -11.89 -22.34 15.70
N GLY A 274 -10.56 -22.32 15.83
CA GLY A 274 -9.89 -21.99 17.08
C GLY A 274 -10.19 -20.57 17.57
N ILE A 275 -10.16 -19.59 16.66
CA ILE A 275 -10.51 -18.19 16.96
C ILE A 275 -11.98 -18.10 17.39
N GLU A 276 -12.89 -18.73 16.66
CA GLU A 276 -14.32 -18.72 17.01
C GLU A 276 -14.60 -19.35 18.37
N SER A 277 -13.89 -20.42 18.73
CA SER A 277 -14.01 -21.06 20.04
C SER A 277 -13.51 -20.15 21.16
N ALA A 278 -12.31 -19.58 21.00
CA ALA A 278 -11.76 -18.64 21.99
C ALA A 278 -12.65 -17.40 22.16
N LEU A 279 -13.23 -16.89 21.06
CA LEU A 279 -14.13 -15.74 21.11
C LEU A 279 -15.43 -16.05 21.85
N LYS A 280 -15.96 -17.27 21.74
CA LYS A 280 -17.15 -17.71 22.50
C LYS A 280 -16.82 -17.80 23.99
N GLU A 281 -15.67 -18.35 24.35
CA GLU A 281 -15.23 -18.46 25.74
C GLU A 281 -15.05 -17.09 26.42
N THR A 282 -14.43 -16.13 25.73
CA THR A 282 -14.27 -14.76 26.24
C THR A 282 -15.63 -14.07 26.47
N LYS A 283 -16.58 -14.20 25.54
CA LYS A 283 -17.93 -13.63 25.69
C LYS A 283 -18.69 -14.23 26.88
N VAL A 284 -18.49 -15.52 27.16
CA VAL A 284 -19.11 -16.17 28.32
C VAL A 284 -18.47 -15.69 29.63
N CYS A 285 -17.15 -15.49 29.65
CA CYS A 285 -16.44 -14.92 30.80
C CYS A 285 -16.86 -13.48 31.12
N GLU A 286 -17.02 -12.62 30.11
CA GLU A 286 -17.53 -11.24 30.30
C GLU A 286 -18.93 -11.23 30.92
N LEU A 287 -19.83 -12.10 30.45
CA LEU A 287 -21.19 -12.19 30.99
C LEU A 287 -21.21 -12.74 32.43
N LEU A 288 -20.33 -13.68 32.77
CA LEU A 288 -20.22 -14.20 34.14
C LEU A 288 -19.61 -13.16 35.10
N GLN A 289 -18.61 -12.39 34.66
CA GLN A 289 -18.05 -11.29 35.46
C GLN A 289 -19.05 -10.16 35.66
N MET A 290 -19.84 -9.79 34.64
CA MET A 290 -20.90 -8.79 34.79
C MET A 290 -21.97 -9.26 35.78
N ASN A 291 -22.35 -10.54 35.75
CA ASN A 291 -23.33 -11.10 36.70
C ASN A 291 -22.79 -11.25 38.14
N GLN A 292 -21.50 -11.53 38.32
CA GLN A 292 -20.89 -11.54 39.67
C GLN A 292 -20.75 -10.13 40.26
N CYS A 293 -20.43 -9.12 39.44
CA CYS A 293 -20.37 -7.72 39.88
C CYS A 293 -21.74 -7.16 40.25
N THR A 294 -22.82 -7.52 39.53
CA THR A 294 -24.18 -7.07 39.89
C THR A 294 -24.67 -7.75 41.17
N PHE A 295 -24.37 -9.04 41.36
CA PHE A 295 -24.78 -9.78 42.55
C PHE A 295 -24.07 -9.31 43.83
N THR A 296 -22.78 -8.99 43.76
CA THR A 296 -22.02 -8.43 44.90
C THR A 296 -22.49 -7.03 45.26
N HIS A 297 -22.89 -6.20 44.29
CA HIS A 297 -23.46 -4.88 44.55
C HIS A 297 -24.82 -4.95 45.25
N LEU A 298 -25.68 -5.89 44.85
CA LEU A 298 -27.00 -6.14 45.47
C LEU A 298 -26.91 -6.72 46.89
N TRP A 299 -25.89 -7.54 47.17
CA TRP A 299 -25.70 -8.10 48.51
C TRP A 299 -25.16 -7.10 49.53
N ASN A 300 -24.38 -6.11 49.08
CA ASN A 300 -23.87 -5.01 49.93
C ASN A 300 -24.88 -3.86 50.15
N THR A 301 -26.05 -3.90 49.51
CA THR A 301 -27.11 -2.87 49.64
C THR A 301 -28.36 -3.33 50.40
N CYS A 302 -28.38 -4.58 50.90
CA CYS A 302 -29.34 -5.09 51.87
C CYS A 302 -28.71 -5.21 53.26
#